data_AF-A0A8T6VSZ5-F1
#
_entry.id   AF-A0A8T6VSZ5-F1
#
_cell.length_a   1.000
_cell.length_b   1.000
_cell.length_c   1.000
_cell.angle_alpha   90.00
_cell.angle_beta   90.00
_cell.angle_gamma   90.00
#
_symmetry.space_group_name_H-M   'P 1'
#
loop_
_entity.id
_entity.type
_entity.pdbx_description
1 polymer ?
#
loop_
_entity_poly.entity_id
_entity_poly.type
_entity_poly.pdbx_seq_one_letter_code
_entity_poly.pdbx_strand_id
1 'polypeptide(L)'
;MKVIFLDIDGVLNDEEFNETTEYVAPYPSLEWWAEGLDPKKVHLLNGLIRSTDSVVVVSSTWRLGKTVEEMQAILEIGGFDGDIVGMTPIMSDAPRGIEISTWLDHHPEVSKFV
;
A
#
# COMPACT_ATOMS: atom_id res chain seq x y z
N MET A 1 9.76 -7.18 13.93
CA MET A 1 9.42 -7.40 12.51
C MET A 1 10.05 -6.33 11.63
N LYS A 2 10.13 -6.57 10.31
CA LYS A 2 10.54 -5.56 9.33
C LYS A 2 9.31 -5.03 8.60
N VAL A 3 9.25 -3.73 8.37
CA VAL A 3 8.07 -3.08 7.79
C VAL A 3 8.45 -2.34 6.50
N ILE A 4 7.60 -2.43 5.49
CA ILE A 4 7.60 -1.55 4.32
C ILE A 4 6.44 -0.58 4.48
N PHE A 5 6.72 0.71 4.56
CA PHE A 5 5.68 1.74 4.49
C PHE A 5 5.33 2.01 3.03
N LEU A 6 4.21 1.47 2.59
CA LEU A 6 3.83 1.43 1.18
C LEU A 6 3.01 2.66 0.79
N ASP A 7 3.57 3.49 -0.09
CA ASP A 7 2.77 4.39 -0.92
C ASP A 7 2.31 3.67 -2.20
N ILE A 8 1.33 4.22 -2.92
CA ILE A 8 0.74 3.62 -4.12
C ILE A 8 0.95 4.52 -5.33
N ASP A 9 0.49 5.77 -5.28
CA ASP A 9 0.58 6.68 -6.43
C ASP A 9 2.05 7.04 -6.73
N GLY A 10 2.54 6.66 -7.92
CA GLY A 10 3.95 6.78 -8.29
C GLY A 10 4.87 5.68 -7.74
N VAL A 11 4.34 4.74 -6.95
CA VAL A 11 5.08 3.59 -6.40
C VAL A 11 4.58 2.26 -6.97
N LEU A 12 3.30 1.94 -6.81
CA LEU A 12 2.67 0.76 -7.42
C LEU A 12 1.95 1.06 -8.73
N ASN A 13 1.87 2.33 -9.11
CA ASN A 13 1.54 2.79 -10.44
C ASN A 13 2.48 3.93 -10.83
N ASP A 14 2.34 4.47 -12.04
CA ASP A 14 2.96 5.72 -12.46
C ASP A 14 2.09 6.36 -13.55
N GLU A 15 2.52 7.53 -14.02
CA GLU A 15 1.83 8.30 -15.05
C GLU A 15 1.64 7.50 -16.34
N GLU A 16 2.68 6.80 -16.83
CA GLU A 16 2.61 5.99 -18.05
C GLU A 16 1.61 4.83 -17.92
N PHE A 17 1.65 4.11 -16.79
CA PHE A 17 0.68 3.07 -16.52
C PHE A 17 -0.75 3.62 -16.46
N ASN A 18 -0.95 4.73 -15.75
CA ASN A 18 -2.27 5.34 -15.59
C ASN A 18 -2.84 5.89 -16.91
N GLU A 19 -2.01 6.42 -17.80
CA GLU A 19 -2.42 6.89 -19.14
C GLU A 19 -2.88 5.76 -20.07
N THR A 20 -2.33 4.57 -19.89
CA THR A 20 -2.60 3.40 -20.74
C THR A 20 -3.61 2.42 -20.15
N THR A 21 -3.98 2.61 -18.89
CA THR A 21 -4.95 1.76 -18.19
C THR A 21 -6.37 2.16 -18.54
N GLU A 22 -7.13 1.21 -19.06
CA GLU A 22 -8.58 1.35 -19.24
C GLU A 22 -9.29 0.78 -18.01
N TYR A 23 -9.91 1.66 -17.22
CA TYR A 23 -10.72 1.24 -16.07
C TYR A 23 -12.08 0.75 -16.55
N VAL A 24 -12.38 -0.53 -16.33
CA VAL A 24 -13.61 -1.17 -16.81
C VAL A 24 -14.54 -1.58 -15.67
N ALA A 25 -14.02 -1.74 -14.46
CA ALA A 25 -14.80 -1.99 -13.26
C ALA A 25 -15.63 -0.75 -12.85
N PRO A 26 -16.78 -0.93 -12.16
CA PRO A 26 -17.58 0.20 -11.72
C PRO A 26 -16.92 0.96 -10.57
N TYR A 27 -16.84 2.29 -10.67
CA TYR A 27 -16.37 3.12 -9.56
C TYR A 27 -17.42 3.24 -8.44
N PRO A 28 -17.07 3.10 -7.14
CA PRO A 28 -15.77 2.70 -6.57
C PRO A 28 -15.78 1.25 -6.05
N SER A 29 -15.63 0.23 -6.90
CA SER A 29 -15.46 -1.16 -6.48
C SER A 29 -14.01 -1.50 -6.14
N LEU A 30 -13.76 -2.60 -5.42
CA LEU A 30 -12.41 -3.04 -5.09
C LEU A 30 -11.59 -3.37 -6.35
N GLU A 31 -12.24 -3.94 -7.36
CA GLU A 31 -11.66 -4.23 -8.67
C GLU A 31 -11.25 -2.94 -9.39
N TRP A 32 -12.07 -1.88 -9.33
CA TRP A 32 -11.71 -0.60 -9.92
C TRP A 32 -10.44 -0.01 -9.31
N TRP A 33 -10.28 -0.12 -7.98
CA TRP A 33 -9.03 0.28 -7.33
C TRP A 33 -7.86 -0.61 -7.75
N ALA A 34 -8.07 -1.91 -7.86
CA ALA A 34 -7.03 -2.85 -8.24
C ALA A 34 -6.55 -2.67 -9.70
N GLU A 35 -7.42 -2.22 -10.61
CA GLU A 35 -7.04 -1.83 -11.98
C GLU A 35 -5.99 -0.71 -12.00
N GLY A 36 -5.96 0.14 -10.97
CA GLY A 36 -4.96 1.19 -10.80
C GLY A 36 -3.60 0.74 -10.26
N LEU A 37 -3.33 -0.57 -10.21
CA LEU A 37 -2.06 -1.14 -9.78
C LEU A 37 -1.32 -1.75 -10.96
N ASP A 38 -0.07 -1.33 -11.20
CA ASP A 38 0.79 -1.92 -12.23
C ASP A 38 1.24 -3.32 -11.78
N PRO A 39 0.84 -4.39 -12.50
CA PRO A 39 1.20 -5.76 -12.15
C PRO A 39 2.72 -5.98 -12.06
N LYS A 40 3.53 -5.25 -12.84
CA LYS A 40 5.00 -5.34 -12.78
C LYS A 40 5.53 -4.81 -11.46
N LYS A 41 4.99 -3.70 -10.96
CA LYS A 41 5.42 -3.09 -9.70
C LYS A 41 4.95 -3.90 -8.49
N VAL A 42 3.73 -4.43 -8.55
CA VAL A 42 3.23 -5.39 -7.55
C VAL A 42 4.12 -6.64 -7.50
N HIS A 43 4.54 -7.19 -8.65
CA HIS A 43 5.46 -8.31 -8.69
C HIS A 43 6.82 -8.01 -8.01
N LEU A 44 7.37 -6.81 -8.22
CA LEU A 44 8.60 -6.36 -7.56
C LEU A 44 8.42 -6.23 -6.04
N LEU A 45 7.29 -5.65 -5.59
CA LEU A 45 6.96 -5.56 -4.16
C LEU A 45 6.88 -6.95 -3.51
N ASN A 46 6.19 -7.89 -4.14
CA ASN A 46 6.09 -9.27 -3.66
C ASN A 46 7.49 -9.93 -3.55
N GLY A 47 8.37 -9.69 -4.52
CA GLY A 47 9.77 -10.14 -4.47
C GLY A 47 10.56 -9.53 -3.31
N LEU A 48 10.35 -8.24 -3.04
CA LEU A 48 10.97 -7.54 -1.92
C LEU A 48 10.49 -8.10 -0.58
N ILE A 49 9.18 -8.31 -0.42
CA ILE A 49 8.56 -8.90 0.77
C ILE A 49 9.16 -10.27 1.06
N ARG A 50 9.15 -11.18 0.08
CA ARG A 50 9.72 -12.54 0.24
C ARG A 50 11.19 -12.54 0.59
N SER A 51 11.99 -11.69 -0.07
CA SER A 51 13.45 -11.68 0.14
C SER A 51 13.85 -11.02 1.46
N THR A 52 13.00 -10.13 2.00
CA THR A 52 13.29 -9.40 3.23
C THR A 52 12.56 -9.93 4.45
N ASP A 53 11.54 -10.78 4.27
CA ASP A 53 10.63 -11.21 5.34
C ASP A 53 9.99 -9.98 6.03
N SER A 54 9.45 -9.08 5.21
CA SER A 54 8.83 -7.82 5.66
C SER A 54 7.31 -7.88 5.50
N VAL A 55 6.61 -7.18 6.39
CA VAL A 55 5.17 -6.93 6.29
C VAL A 55 4.92 -5.51 5.80
N VAL A 56 3.69 -5.22 5.36
CA VAL A 56 3.31 -3.92 4.79
C VAL A 56 2.48 -3.11 5.76
N VAL A 57 2.77 -1.81 5.83
CA VAL A 57 1.89 -0.80 6.42
C VAL A 57 1.55 0.22 5.34
N VAL A 58 0.26 0.46 5.09
CA VAL A 58 -0.14 1.43 4.05
C VAL A 58 0.10 2.86 4.53
N SER A 59 0.85 3.58 3.71
CA SER A 59 1.27 4.96 3.88
C SER A 59 0.91 5.79 2.65
N SER A 60 -0.31 5.53 2.11
CA SER A 60 -0.85 6.18 0.91
C SER A 60 -2.16 6.92 1.20
N THR A 61 -2.55 7.84 0.32
CA THR A 61 -3.89 8.45 0.31
C THR A 61 -4.99 7.42 0.06
N TRP A 62 -4.68 6.29 -0.56
CA TRP A 62 -5.65 5.22 -0.82
C TRP A 62 -6.31 4.66 0.43
N ARG A 63 -5.65 4.76 1.60
CA ARG A 63 -6.21 4.34 2.91
C ARG A 63 -7.41 5.17 3.36
N LEU A 64 -7.64 6.34 2.78
CA LEU A 64 -8.74 7.23 3.18
C LEU A 64 -10.08 6.54 2.91
N GLY A 65 -10.88 6.39 3.96
CA GLY A 65 -12.20 5.76 3.90
C GLY A 65 -12.17 4.24 3.71
N LYS A 66 -11.03 3.57 3.92
CA LYS A 66 -10.89 2.12 3.80
C LYS A 66 -10.39 1.49 5.10
N THR A 67 -10.81 0.26 5.32
CA THR A 67 -10.30 -0.64 6.36
C THR A 67 -9.01 -1.35 5.91
N VAL A 68 -8.32 -2.01 6.84
CA VAL A 68 -7.12 -2.81 6.51
C VAL A 68 -7.52 -3.96 5.60
N GLU A 69 -8.67 -4.58 5.87
CA GLU A 69 -9.23 -5.70 5.12
C GLU A 69 -9.58 -5.30 3.68
N GLU A 70 -10.18 -4.12 3.49
CA GLU A 70 -10.44 -3.59 2.14
C GLU A 70 -9.16 -3.27 1.39
N MET A 71 -8.15 -2.69 2.07
CA MET A 71 -6.83 -2.46 1.45
C MET A 71 -6.15 -3.77 1.07
N GLN A 72 -6.20 -4.79 1.93
CA GLN A 72 -5.67 -6.12 1.66
C GLN A 72 -6.35 -6.70 0.42
N ALA A 73 -7.69 -6.67 0.37
CA ALA A 73 -8.45 -7.20 -0.76
C ALA A 73 -8.13 -6.48 -2.08
N ILE A 74 -8.02 -5.14 -2.08
CA ILE A 74 -7.65 -4.37 -3.28
C ILE A 74 -6.27 -4.82 -3.80
N LEU A 75 -5.29 -4.91 -2.90
CA LEU A 75 -3.93 -5.28 -3.28
C LEU A 75 -3.88 -6.74 -3.77
N GLU A 76 -4.59 -7.67 -3.11
CA GLU A 76 -4.68 -9.08 -3.52
C GLU A 76 -5.31 -9.24 -4.90
N ILE A 77 -6.38 -8.48 -5.21
CA ILE A 77 -6.97 -8.46 -6.56
C ILE A 77 -5.93 -7.97 -7.58
N GLY A 78 -5.09 -7.00 -7.20
CA GLY A 78 -3.95 -6.52 -8.00
C GLY A 78 -2.75 -7.48 -8.06
N GLY A 79 -2.82 -8.64 -7.40
CA GLY A 79 -1.78 -9.68 -7.42
C GLY A 79 -0.76 -9.59 -6.28
N PHE A 80 -1.02 -8.80 -5.24
CA PHE A 80 -0.21 -8.77 -4.02
C PHE A 80 -0.31 -10.08 -3.25
N ASP A 81 0.81 -10.55 -2.67
CA ASP A 81 0.88 -11.81 -1.92
C ASP A 81 1.45 -11.67 -0.50
N GLY A 82 1.56 -10.44 0.01
CA GLY A 82 2.03 -10.15 1.36
C GLY A 82 0.90 -9.88 2.36
N ASP A 83 1.30 -9.51 3.57
CA ASP A 83 0.38 -9.14 4.66
C ASP A 83 0.41 -7.63 4.91
N ILE A 84 -0.75 -6.99 4.86
CA ILE A 84 -0.96 -5.65 5.38
C ILE A 84 -1.29 -5.76 6.86
N VAL A 85 -0.37 -5.34 7.72
CA VAL A 85 -0.53 -5.41 9.18
C VAL A 85 -1.10 -4.12 9.77
N GLY A 86 -1.28 -3.08 8.96
CA GLY A 86 -1.88 -1.84 9.40
C GLY A 86 -1.80 -0.72 8.38
N MET A 87 -2.21 0.46 8.82
CA MET A 87 -2.12 1.70 8.04
C MET A 87 -1.67 2.83 8.96
N THR A 88 -0.93 3.78 8.41
CA THR A 88 -0.54 4.99 9.14
C THR A 88 -1.77 5.83 9.53
N PRO A 89 -1.76 6.52 10.69
CA PRO A 89 -2.86 7.42 11.07
C PRO A 89 -3.07 8.51 10.02
N ILE A 90 -4.28 9.06 9.96
CA ILE A 90 -4.61 10.17 9.07
C ILE A 90 -4.44 11.48 9.84
N MET A 91 -3.48 12.30 9.42
CA MET A 91 -3.17 13.56 10.09
C MET A 91 -3.20 14.71 9.07
N SER A 92 -4.28 15.50 9.07
CA SER A 92 -4.57 16.55 8.07
C SER A 92 -3.45 17.59 7.90
N ASP A 93 -2.71 17.87 8.95
CA ASP A 93 -1.73 18.96 9.00
C ASP A 93 -0.29 18.44 9.23
N ALA A 94 -0.05 17.16 8.96
CA ALA A 94 1.25 16.54 9.19
C ALA A 94 1.81 15.93 7.89
N PRO A 95 3.13 16.05 7.65
CA PRO A 95 3.76 15.34 6.55
C PRO A 95 3.76 13.83 6.82
N ARG A 96 3.84 13.04 5.74
CA ARG A 96 3.80 11.56 5.80
C ARG A 96 4.77 10.95 6.82
N GLY A 97 5.95 11.53 6.96
CA GLY A 97 6.95 11.06 7.93
C GLY A 97 6.49 11.15 9.40
N ILE A 98 5.63 12.11 9.74
CA ILE A 98 5.04 12.22 11.08
C ILE A 98 3.98 11.14 11.30
N GLU A 99 3.17 10.83 10.28
CA GLU A 99 2.21 9.72 10.35
C GLU A 99 2.94 8.38 10.57
N ILE A 100 4.05 8.16 9.84
CA ILE A 100 4.92 7.00 10.00
C ILE A 100 5.52 6.94 11.41
N SER A 101 6.10 8.04 11.89
CA SER A 101 6.66 8.11 13.26
C SER A 101 5.60 7.80 14.31
N THR A 102 4.40 8.36 14.16
CA THR A 102 3.29 8.14 15.09
C THR A 102 2.85 6.67 15.09
N TRP A 103 2.83 6.01 13.93
CA TRP A 103 2.56 4.58 13.86
C TRP A 103 3.67 3.77 14.55
N LEU A 104 4.94 4.09 14.29
CA LEU A 104 6.09 3.42 14.91
C LEU A 104 6.12 3.56 16.44
N ASP A 105 5.70 4.69 17.01
CA ASP A 105 5.63 4.91 18.45
C ASP A 105 4.72 3.90 19.17
N HIS A 106 3.77 3.30 18.45
CA HIS A 106 2.84 2.28 18.96
C HIS A 106 3.26 0.84 18.64
N HIS A 107 4.35 0.63 17.89
CA HIS A 107 4.80 -0.67 17.38
C HIS A 107 6.28 -0.93 17.70
N PRO A 108 6.66 -1.06 18.99
CA PRO A 108 8.05 -1.23 19.42
C PRO A 108 8.70 -2.55 18.95
N GLU A 109 7.92 -3.51 18.47
CA GLU A 109 8.39 -4.75 17.86
C GLU A 109 9.03 -4.55 16.48
N VAL A 110 8.89 -3.37 15.85
CA VAL A 110 9.52 -3.05 14.56
C VAL A 110 11.01 -2.79 14.76
N SER A 111 11.84 -3.62 14.11
CA SER A 111 13.30 -3.55 14.25
C SER A 111 14.00 -2.91 13.04
N LYS A 112 13.34 -2.88 11.88
CA LYS A 112 13.78 -2.18 10.67
C LYS A 112 12.57 -1.75 9.85
N PHE A 113 12.68 -0.63 9.16
CA PHE A 113 11.66 -0.17 8.22
C PHE A 113 12.28 0.56 7.04
N VAL A 114 11.52 0.66 5.96
CA VAL A 114 11.81 1.48 4.78
C VAL A 114 10.54 2.20 4.34
#